data_AF-A0A9E3SL74-F1
#
_entry.id   AF-A0A9E3SL74-F1
#
_cell.length_a   1.000
_cell.length_b   1.000
_cell.length_c   1.000
_cell.angle_alpha   90.00
_cell.angle_beta   90.00
_cell.angle_gamma   90.00
#
_symmetry.space_group_name_H-M   'P 1'
#
loop_
_entity.id
_entity.type
_entity.pdbx_description
1 polymer ?
#
loop_
_entity_poly.entity_id
_entity_poly.type
_entity_poly.pdbx_seq_one_letter_code
_entity_poly.pdbx_strand_id
1 'polypeptide(L)'
;SSLSEYVDVIIDGRETEIDFVLNVLAEKSQRLPEFLNSDENRLWYNYLGVERNALGKIVLMEQLLAAWPNTNDSLYLQVATARQQEIARLEQERDSFIAQRPESWSAAMVANRPHFFANPRDDWRLQDLYRRQQYWQHINTSRPELLNTPLYTEHILNYIQYYMNPEMAFTDEQMIKGFKASVDTIISRFSGNEETHSFAIRYLQLGFKEIGMEEVLQYIDQNYAADQCLDEADDNALQVRLRGYEAMKPGSAAPDISWAMPDGSLTGLYQLQAETTLLVFWASWCPHCMEMMPKLNDWAARQENLQVLAISLNNDSRAYASAAEQYNQMLHYNDFQGWESQPVKEYFVYGTPSFYLLDADKHLLGKFSGFDRLKDFYEERKDVEE
;
A
#
# COMPACT_ATOMS: atom_id res chain seq x y z
N SER A 1 2.11 2.37 -13.96
CA SER A 1 2.03 2.18 -15.42
C SER A 1 1.75 0.70 -15.73
N SER A 2 0.48 0.34 -15.95
CA SER A 2 0.08 -1.02 -16.40
C SER A 2 -1.11 -1.02 -17.36
N LEU A 3 -1.64 0.16 -17.73
CA LEU A 3 -2.80 0.36 -18.62
C LEU A 3 -2.59 -0.05 -20.10
N SER A 4 -1.56 -0.84 -20.43
CA SER A 4 -1.19 -1.12 -21.84
C SER A 4 -1.45 -2.55 -22.31
N GLU A 5 -2.06 -3.41 -21.47
CA GLU A 5 -2.30 -4.82 -21.79
C GLU A 5 -3.77 -5.24 -21.73
N TYR A 6 -4.65 -4.37 -21.24
CA TYR A 6 -6.06 -4.67 -21.03
C TYR A 6 -6.93 -3.62 -21.71
N VAL A 7 -8.10 -4.07 -22.18
CA VAL A 7 -9.19 -3.20 -22.66
C VAL A 7 -10.30 -3.28 -21.63
N ASP A 8 -10.69 -2.13 -21.08
CA ASP A 8 -11.84 -2.03 -20.19
C ASP A 8 -13.11 -1.93 -21.04
N VAL A 9 -14.11 -2.74 -20.72
CA VAL A 9 -15.39 -2.74 -21.42
C VAL A 9 -16.50 -2.46 -20.41
N ILE A 10 -17.26 -1.40 -20.65
CA ILE A 10 -18.48 -1.08 -19.92
C ILE A 10 -19.60 -1.99 -20.43
N ILE A 11 -20.19 -2.78 -19.53
CA ILE A 11 -21.35 -3.62 -19.81
C ILE A 11 -22.53 -3.03 -19.03
N ASP A 12 -23.40 -2.31 -19.74
CA ASP A 12 -24.49 -1.55 -19.14
C ASP A 12 -25.82 -2.33 -19.02
N GLY A 13 -25.86 -3.56 -19.55
CA GLY A 13 -27.04 -4.42 -19.60
C GLY A 13 -28.09 -4.02 -20.63
N ARG A 14 -27.85 -2.95 -21.42
CA ARG A 14 -28.74 -2.48 -22.50
C ARG A 14 -28.20 -2.87 -23.87
N GLU A 15 -26.88 -2.84 -24.05
CA GLU A 15 -26.22 -3.22 -25.30
C GLU A 15 -26.10 -4.75 -25.43
N THR A 16 -26.61 -5.32 -26.52
CA THR A 16 -26.69 -6.78 -26.72
C THR A 16 -25.52 -7.38 -27.49
N GLU A 17 -24.73 -6.53 -28.15
CA GLU A 17 -23.55 -6.90 -28.94
C GLU A 17 -22.49 -5.85 -28.65
N ILE A 18 -21.26 -6.28 -28.31
CA ILE A 18 -20.12 -5.42 -28.04
C ILE A 18 -18.94 -5.85 -28.90
N ASP A 19 -18.61 -5.03 -29.91
CA ASP A 19 -17.49 -5.28 -30.82
C ASP A 19 -16.53 -4.09 -30.84
N PHE A 20 -15.22 -4.39 -30.87
CA PHE A 20 -14.19 -3.38 -31.05
C PHE A 20 -13.02 -3.90 -31.88
N VAL A 21 -12.28 -2.97 -32.47
CA VAL A 21 -11.02 -3.23 -33.16
C VAL A 21 -9.87 -2.53 -32.46
N LEU A 22 -8.69 -3.13 -32.54
CA LEU A 22 -7.45 -2.57 -32.00
C LEU A 22 -6.43 -2.42 -33.12
N ASN A 23 -5.90 -1.21 -33.29
CA ASN A 23 -4.77 -0.99 -34.16
C ASN A 23 -3.47 -1.43 -33.47
N VAL A 24 -3.11 -2.70 -33.64
CA VAL A 24 -1.89 -3.28 -33.05
C VAL A 24 -0.59 -2.70 -33.62
N LEU A 25 -0.66 -1.99 -34.74
CA LEU A 25 0.50 -1.33 -35.36
C LEU A 25 0.76 0.07 -34.77
N ALA A 26 -0.19 0.66 -34.05
CA ALA A 26 0.02 1.93 -33.36
C ALA A 26 1.02 1.78 -32.19
N GLU A 27 1.64 2.89 -31.79
CA GLU A 27 2.49 2.93 -30.58
C GLU A 27 1.70 2.41 -29.37
N LYS A 28 2.34 1.61 -28.51
CA LYS A 28 1.65 0.94 -27.38
C LYS A 28 0.89 1.92 -26.49
N SER A 29 1.42 3.14 -26.31
CA SER A 29 0.82 4.25 -25.55
C SER A 29 -0.42 4.88 -26.21
N GLN A 30 -0.64 4.64 -27.51
CA GLN A 30 -1.70 5.21 -28.33
C GLN A 30 -2.76 4.19 -28.74
N ARG A 31 -2.59 2.92 -28.37
CA ARG A 31 -3.57 1.85 -28.66
C ARG A 31 -4.82 2.04 -27.80
N LEU A 32 -5.83 2.70 -28.35
CA LEU A 32 -7.18 2.69 -27.81
C LEU A 32 -8.07 1.78 -28.69
N PRO A 33 -8.96 0.99 -28.08
CA PRO A 33 -9.97 0.25 -28.81
C PRO A 33 -10.93 1.21 -29.53
N GLU A 34 -11.31 0.87 -30.76
CA GLU A 34 -12.38 1.51 -31.49
C GLU A 34 -13.61 0.61 -31.46
N PHE A 35 -14.63 1.01 -30.70
CA PHE A 35 -15.86 0.25 -30.55
C PHE A 35 -16.80 0.46 -31.74
N LEU A 36 -17.09 -0.62 -32.46
CA LEU A 36 -17.98 -0.66 -33.61
C LEU A 36 -19.43 -0.74 -33.14
N ASN A 37 -19.71 -1.69 -32.25
CA ASN A 37 -21.04 -1.96 -31.71
C ASN A 37 -21.03 -1.71 -30.21
N SER A 38 -20.94 -0.46 -29.77
CA SER A 38 -21.21 -0.04 -28.38
C SER A 38 -21.13 1.48 -28.33
N ASP A 39 -22.26 2.13 -28.13
CA ASP A 39 -22.36 3.58 -28.03
C ASP A 39 -21.69 4.07 -26.74
N GLU A 40 -21.89 3.35 -25.63
CA GLU A 40 -21.35 3.74 -24.33
C GLU A 40 -19.82 3.63 -24.30
N ASN A 41 -19.25 2.51 -24.74
CA ASN A 41 -17.79 2.36 -24.79
C ASN A 41 -17.15 3.31 -25.81
N ARG A 42 -17.78 3.51 -26.98
CA ARG A 42 -17.26 4.45 -27.97
C ARG A 42 -17.18 5.87 -27.41
N LEU A 43 -18.21 6.32 -26.69
CA LEU A 43 -18.20 7.64 -26.05
C LEU A 43 -17.17 7.73 -24.93
N TRP A 44 -17.08 6.70 -24.09
CA TRP A 44 -16.07 6.62 -23.02
C TRP A 44 -14.64 6.76 -23.56
N TYR A 45 -14.28 5.96 -24.57
CA TYR A 45 -12.93 6.00 -25.15
C TYR A 45 -12.65 7.28 -25.93
N ASN A 46 -13.66 7.87 -26.58
CA ASN A 46 -13.54 9.19 -27.19
C ASN A 46 -13.23 10.26 -26.13
N TYR A 47 -13.96 10.26 -25.00
CA TYR A 47 -13.69 11.18 -23.90
C TYR A 47 -12.27 10.97 -23.32
N LEU A 48 -11.86 9.72 -23.07
CA LEU A 48 -10.51 9.42 -22.60
C LEU A 48 -9.42 9.94 -23.56
N GLY A 49 -9.68 9.89 -24.88
CA GLY A 49 -8.80 10.49 -25.88
C GLY A 49 -8.71 12.02 -25.76
N VAL A 50 -9.84 12.70 -25.60
CA VAL A 50 -9.90 14.16 -25.40
C VAL A 50 -9.18 14.56 -24.11
N GLU A 51 -9.47 13.87 -23.01
CA GLU A 51 -8.86 14.10 -21.69
C GLU A 51 -7.34 13.89 -21.74
N ARG A 52 -6.88 12.75 -22.27
CA ARG A 52 -5.45 12.45 -22.40
C ARG A 52 -4.70 13.53 -23.19
N ASN A 53 -5.27 13.99 -24.30
CA ASN A 53 -4.66 15.03 -25.13
C ASN A 53 -4.62 16.38 -24.39
N ALA A 54 -5.66 16.73 -23.66
CA ALA A 54 -5.69 17.97 -22.86
C ALA A 54 -4.65 17.92 -21.73
N LEU A 55 -4.63 16.84 -20.94
CA LEU A 55 -3.66 16.63 -19.86
C LEU A 55 -2.22 16.63 -20.40
N GLY A 56 -1.97 16.00 -21.55
CA GLY A 56 -0.65 16.02 -22.19
C GLY A 56 -0.17 17.44 -22.52
N LYS A 57 -1.04 18.29 -23.06
CA LYS A 57 -0.72 19.70 -23.30
C LYS A 57 -0.48 20.46 -22.00
N ILE A 58 -1.33 20.25 -20.98
CA ILE A 58 -1.20 20.91 -19.68
C ILE A 58 0.14 20.56 -19.04
N VAL A 59 0.52 19.28 -19.00
CA VAL A 59 1.80 18.82 -18.45
C VAL A 59 2.99 19.47 -19.17
N LEU A 60 2.97 19.55 -20.50
CA LEU A 60 4.05 20.21 -21.26
C LEU A 60 4.15 21.71 -20.93
N MET A 61 3.01 22.40 -20.81
CA MET A 61 2.97 23.81 -20.40
C MET A 61 3.46 23.98 -18.96
N GLU A 62 3.10 23.08 -18.05
CA GLU A 62 3.56 23.09 -16.65
C GLU A 62 5.07 22.92 -16.54
N GLN A 63 5.66 21.97 -17.27
CA GLN A 63 7.11 21.76 -17.31
C GLN A 63 7.83 23.02 -17.79
N LEU A 64 7.31 23.67 -18.84
CA LEU A 64 7.85 24.93 -19.35
C LEU A 64 7.75 26.05 -18.29
N LEU A 65 6.58 26.22 -17.68
CA LEU A 65 6.33 27.27 -16.68
C LEU A 65 7.17 27.08 -15.40
N ALA A 66 7.39 25.83 -14.99
CA ALA A 66 8.22 25.46 -13.85
C ALA A 66 9.69 25.86 -14.08
N ALA A 67 10.22 25.58 -15.27
CA ALA A 67 11.62 25.84 -15.61
C ALA A 67 11.90 27.29 -16.08
N TRP A 68 10.86 28.10 -16.35
CA TRP A 68 11.05 29.43 -16.94
C TRP A 68 11.72 30.42 -15.95
N PRO A 69 12.80 31.13 -16.32
CA PRO A 69 13.54 31.98 -15.37
C PRO A 69 12.78 33.24 -14.92
N ASN A 70 12.08 33.93 -15.82
CA ASN A 70 11.44 35.22 -15.56
C ASN A 70 9.94 35.16 -15.82
N THR A 71 9.12 35.38 -14.80
CA THR A 71 7.66 35.33 -14.88
C THR A 71 7.02 36.56 -15.53
N ASN A 72 7.80 37.62 -15.79
CA ASN A 72 7.34 38.80 -16.51
C ASN A 72 7.59 38.72 -18.02
N ASP A 73 8.18 37.62 -18.52
CA ASP A 73 8.38 37.39 -19.94
C ASP A 73 7.03 37.25 -20.66
N SER A 74 6.90 37.89 -21.83
CA SER A 74 5.70 37.79 -22.67
C SER A 74 5.38 36.33 -23.03
N LEU A 75 6.39 35.50 -23.31
CA LEU A 75 6.16 34.09 -23.63
C LEU A 75 5.70 33.30 -22.41
N TYR A 76 6.25 33.59 -21.22
CA TYR A 76 5.76 32.99 -19.97
C TYR A 76 4.28 33.31 -19.74
N LEU A 77 3.89 34.59 -19.86
CA LEU A 77 2.50 35.02 -19.67
C LEU A 77 1.55 34.38 -20.69
N GLN A 78 2.00 34.23 -21.94
CA GLN A 78 1.24 33.53 -22.98
C GLN A 78 1.03 32.05 -22.64
N VAL A 79 2.09 31.34 -22.19
CA VAL A 79 1.95 29.93 -21.81
C VAL A 79 1.11 29.75 -20.55
N ALA A 80 1.25 30.64 -19.57
CA ALA A 80 0.43 30.62 -18.35
C ALA A 80 -1.06 30.82 -18.69
N THR A 81 -1.36 31.74 -19.61
CA THR A 81 -2.73 31.97 -20.11
C THR A 81 -3.25 30.76 -20.88
N ALA A 82 -2.44 30.20 -21.79
CA ALA A 82 -2.80 29.02 -22.57
C ALA A 82 -3.09 27.80 -21.67
N ARG A 83 -2.32 27.64 -20.59
CA ARG A 83 -2.57 26.60 -19.58
C ARG A 83 -3.93 26.76 -18.93
N GLN A 84 -4.28 27.97 -18.48
CA GLN A 84 -5.57 28.22 -17.83
C GLN A 84 -6.74 28.00 -18.80
N GLN A 85 -6.58 28.39 -20.06
CA GLN A 85 -7.57 28.14 -21.11
C GLN A 85 -7.76 26.65 -21.37
N GLU A 86 -6.68 25.87 -21.42
CA GLU A 86 -6.77 24.42 -21.64
C GLU A 86 -7.40 23.69 -20.45
N ILE A 87 -7.12 24.12 -19.21
CA ILE A 87 -7.78 23.61 -17.99
C ILE A 87 -9.29 23.90 -18.06
N ALA A 88 -9.68 25.15 -18.32
CA ALA A 88 -11.09 25.53 -18.42
C ALA A 88 -11.82 24.78 -19.55
N ARG A 89 -11.13 24.55 -20.68
CA ARG A 89 -11.66 23.74 -21.78
C ARG A 89 -11.88 22.30 -21.34
N LEU A 90 -10.91 21.68 -20.66
CA LEU A 90 -11.05 20.31 -20.16
C LEU A 90 -12.22 20.17 -19.18
N GLU A 91 -12.38 21.12 -18.26
CA GLU A 91 -13.53 21.15 -17.34
C GLU A 91 -14.86 21.28 -18.09
N GLN A 92 -14.94 22.14 -19.10
CA GLN A 92 -16.12 22.28 -19.94
C GLN A 92 -16.46 21.00 -20.71
N GLU A 93 -15.45 20.33 -21.29
CA GLU A 93 -15.63 19.05 -21.99
C GLU A 93 -16.15 17.96 -21.03
N ARG A 94 -15.57 17.88 -19.83
CA ARG A 94 -16.02 16.98 -18.76
C ARG A 94 -17.49 17.22 -18.40
N ASP A 95 -17.83 18.47 -18.09
CA ASP A 95 -19.19 18.82 -17.65
C ASP A 95 -20.21 18.61 -18.77
N SER A 96 -19.83 18.90 -20.02
CA SER A 96 -20.65 18.64 -21.21
C SER A 96 -20.86 17.13 -21.43
N PHE A 97 -19.83 16.32 -21.24
CA PHE A 97 -19.90 14.87 -21.35
C PHE A 97 -20.88 14.28 -20.32
N ILE A 98 -20.75 14.70 -19.05
CA ILE A 98 -21.62 14.26 -17.96
C ILE A 98 -23.08 14.68 -18.23
N ALA A 99 -23.30 15.92 -18.66
CA ALA A 99 -24.65 16.45 -18.90
C ALA A 99 -25.39 15.79 -20.07
N GLN A 100 -24.67 15.26 -21.06
CA GLN A 100 -25.27 14.57 -22.21
C GLN A 100 -25.90 13.22 -21.82
N ARG A 101 -25.33 12.51 -20.84
CA ARG A 101 -25.79 11.18 -20.43
C ARG A 101 -25.64 10.96 -18.91
N PRO A 102 -26.34 11.72 -18.06
CA PRO A 102 -26.11 11.73 -16.61
C PRO A 102 -26.34 10.37 -15.93
N GLU A 103 -27.10 9.47 -16.55
CA GLU A 103 -27.42 8.13 -16.03
C GLU A 103 -26.48 7.03 -16.57
N SER A 104 -25.50 7.34 -17.41
CA SER A 104 -24.57 6.34 -17.95
C SER A 104 -23.44 6.01 -16.97
N TRP A 105 -22.89 4.80 -17.08
CA TRP A 105 -21.71 4.38 -16.31
C TRP A 105 -20.51 5.25 -16.66
N SER A 106 -20.31 5.53 -17.94
CA SER A 106 -19.26 6.42 -18.42
C SER A 106 -19.35 7.83 -17.81
N ALA A 107 -20.55 8.43 -17.73
CA ALA A 107 -20.73 9.73 -17.09
C ALA A 107 -20.46 9.66 -15.58
N ALA A 108 -20.90 8.59 -14.91
CA ALA A 108 -20.61 8.37 -13.50
C ALA A 108 -19.10 8.25 -13.23
N MET A 109 -18.37 7.55 -14.11
CA MET A 109 -16.91 7.41 -14.03
C MET A 109 -16.19 8.73 -14.28
N VAL A 110 -16.61 9.49 -15.30
CA VAL A 110 -16.04 10.82 -15.59
C VAL A 110 -16.29 11.80 -14.44
N ALA A 111 -17.51 11.81 -13.89
CA ALA A 111 -17.86 12.68 -12.76
C ALA A 111 -17.02 12.39 -11.51
N ASN A 112 -16.61 11.13 -11.31
CA ASN A 112 -15.78 10.71 -10.17
C ASN A 112 -14.28 10.91 -10.38
N ARG A 113 -13.82 11.42 -11.53
CA ARG A 113 -12.38 11.63 -11.83
C ARG A 113 -12.03 13.12 -12.00
N PRO A 114 -12.14 13.95 -10.94
CA PRO A 114 -11.76 15.35 -11.03
C PRO A 114 -10.23 15.51 -11.15
N HIS A 115 -9.80 16.56 -11.84
CA HIS A 115 -8.39 16.95 -11.99
C HIS A 115 -8.10 18.18 -11.15
N PHE A 116 -6.98 18.16 -10.43
CA PHE A 116 -6.52 19.30 -9.61
C PHE A 116 -5.13 19.75 -10.06
N PHE A 117 -5.06 21.00 -10.53
CA PHE A 117 -3.86 21.55 -11.12
C PHE A 117 -3.16 22.50 -10.13
N ALA A 118 -2.04 22.06 -9.55
CA ALA A 118 -1.22 22.86 -8.66
C ALA A 118 -0.52 24.01 -9.40
N ASN A 119 0.07 24.97 -8.68
CA ASN A 119 0.97 25.93 -9.29
C ASN A 119 2.28 25.22 -9.70
N PRO A 120 2.64 25.17 -11.00
CA PRO A 120 3.80 24.41 -11.46
C PRO A 120 5.15 24.95 -10.96
N ARG A 121 5.17 26.17 -10.41
CA ARG A 121 6.38 26.80 -9.86
C ARG A 121 6.61 26.51 -8.39
N ASP A 122 5.61 25.98 -7.69
CA ASP A 122 5.78 25.61 -6.29
C ASP A 122 6.72 24.41 -6.18
N ASP A 123 7.38 24.25 -5.04
CA ASP A 123 8.11 23.02 -4.74
C ASP A 123 7.19 21.80 -4.94
N TRP A 124 7.72 20.72 -5.54
CA TRP A 124 6.90 19.57 -5.91
C TRP A 124 6.17 18.95 -4.69
N ARG A 125 6.74 19.05 -3.47
CA ARG A 125 6.08 18.59 -2.25
C ARG A 125 4.87 19.45 -1.89
N LEU A 126 4.94 20.76 -2.14
CA LEU A 126 3.80 21.66 -1.97
C LEU A 126 2.72 21.40 -3.02
N GLN A 127 3.11 21.07 -4.25
CA GLN A 127 2.17 20.68 -5.29
C GLN A 127 1.43 19.39 -4.93
N ASP A 128 2.13 18.37 -4.45
CA ASP A 128 1.51 17.12 -3.98
C ASP A 128 0.62 17.35 -2.75
N LEU A 129 1.06 18.16 -1.79
CA LEU A 129 0.25 18.54 -0.64
C LEU A 129 -1.05 19.22 -1.04
N TYR A 130 -0.98 20.16 -2.00
CA TYR A 130 -2.17 20.81 -2.56
C TYR A 130 -3.12 19.80 -3.19
N ARG A 131 -2.63 18.93 -4.09
CA ARG A 131 -3.45 17.88 -4.73
C ARG A 131 -4.11 16.98 -3.69
N ARG A 132 -3.38 16.57 -2.65
CA ARG A 132 -3.91 15.75 -1.56
C ARG A 132 -5.04 16.43 -0.79
N GLN A 133 -4.93 17.74 -0.52
CA GLN A 133 -5.97 18.50 0.18
C GLN A 133 -7.26 18.62 -0.64
N GLN A 134 -7.13 18.73 -1.97
CA GLN A 134 -8.28 18.82 -2.86
C GLN A 134 -8.83 17.44 -3.27
N TYR A 135 -8.07 16.36 -3.09
CA TYR A 135 -8.29 15.06 -3.73
C TYR A 135 -9.74 14.57 -3.69
N TRP A 136 -10.38 14.60 -2.53
CA TRP A 136 -11.73 14.08 -2.31
C TRP A 136 -12.85 15.05 -2.73
N GLN A 137 -12.53 16.25 -3.18
CA GLN A 137 -13.55 17.18 -3.68
C GLN A 137 -14.17 16.61 -4.96
N HIS A 138 -15.50 16.61 -5.04
CA HIS A 138 -16.26 16.10 -6.18
C HIS A 138 -16.15 14.58 -6.45
N ILE A 139 -15.54 13.82 -5.53
CA ILE A 139 -15.55 12.34 -5.56
C ILE A 139 -16.75 11.85 -4.76
N ASN A 140 -17.67 11.14 -5.40
CA ASN A 140 -18.82 10.53 -4.73
C ASN A 140 -18.53 9.06 -4.42
N THR A 141 -18.28 8.79 -3.14
CA THR A 141 -17.96 7.49 -2.53
C THR A 141 -19.19 6.76 -1.98
N SER A 142 -20.40 7.30 -2.14
CA SER A 142 -21.64 6.74 -1.58
C SER A 142 -22.49 5.97 -2.60
N ARG A 143 -21.93 5.70 -3.80
CA ARG A 143 -22.62 5.02 -4.91
C ARG A 143 -22.19 3.55 -4.97
N PRO A 144 -22.96 2.60 -4.40
CA PRO A 144 -22.57 1.19 -4.38
C PRO A 144 -22.40 0.59 -5.78
N GLU A 145 -23.11 1.10 -6.79
CA GLU A 145 -22.95 0.64 -8.16
C GLU A 145 -21.50 0.80 -8.68
N LEU A 146 -20.79 1.85 -8.24
CA LEU A 146 -19.40 2.11 -8.65
C LEU A 146 -18.38 1.11 -8.08
N LEU A 147 -18.78 0.25 -7.14
CA LEU A 147 -17.97 -0.89 -6.70
C LEU A 147 -17.66 -1.86 -7.84
N ASN A 148 -18.50 -1.88 -8.89
CA ASN A 148 -18.28 -2.69 -10.09
C ASN A 148 -17.31 -2.03 -11.10
N THR A 149 -16.62 -0.97 -10.69
CA THR A 149 -15.63 -0.24 -11.49
C THR A 149 -14.31 -0.15 -10.71
N PRO A 150 -13.16 0.11 -11.37
CA PRO A 150 -11.90 0.30 -10.67
C PRO A 150 -11.80 1.63 -9.89
N LEU A 151 -12.81 2.51 -9.94
CA LEU A 151 -12.71 3.87 -9.40
C LEU A 151 -12.34 3.91 -7.93
N TYR A 152 -13.06 3.16 -7.08
CA TYR A 152 -12.86 3.27 -5.64
C TYR A 152 -11.52 2.69 -5.19
N THR A 153 -11.06 1.59 -5.82
CA THR A 153 -9.70 1.08 -5.58
C THR A 153 -8.64 2.08 -6.06
N GLU A 154 -8.80 2.65 -7.25
CA GLU A 154 -7.91 3.69 -7.77
C GLU A 154 -7.85 4.91 -6.84
N HIS A 155 -8.98 5.40 -6.33
CA HIS A 155 -9.00 6.55 -5.43
C HIS A 155 -8.32 6.27 -4.09
N ILE A 156 -8.58 5.09 -3.50
CA ILE A 156 -7.92 4.68 -2.26
C ILE A 156 -6.41 4.60 -2.45
N LEU A 157 -5.95 3.90 -3.50
CA LEU A 157 -4.52 3.74 -3.81
C LEU A 157 -3.86 5.09 -4.10
N ASN A 158 -4.46 5.90 -4.96
CA ASN A 158 -3.91 7.20 -5.35
C ASN A 158 -3.83 8.18 -4.16
N TYR A 159 -4.70 8.04 -3.16
CA TYR A 159 -4.65 8.86 -1.96
C TYR A 159 -3.58 8.40 -0.97
N ILE A 160 -3.39 7.08 -0.83
CA ILE A 160 -2.41 6.49 0.10
C ILE A 160 -0.98 6.58 -0.44
N GLN A 161 -0.79 6.49 -1.76
CA GLN A 161 0.54 6.47 -2.38
C GLN A 161 1.41 7.68 -2.05
N TYR A 162 0.82 8.81 -1.61
CA TYR A 162 1.56 9.97 -1.15
C TYR A 162 2.59 9.62 -0.07
N TYR A 163 2.21 8.76 0.89
CA TYR A 163 3.12 8.30 1.94
C TYR A 163 4.01 7.13 1.49
N MET A 164 3.73 6.54 0.33
CA MET A 164 4.58 5.52 -0.29
C MET A 164 5.64 6.13 -1.22
N ASN A 165 5.61 7.46 -1.47
CA ASN A 165 6.51 8.09 -2.41
C ASN A 165 7.95 8.14 -1.83
N PRO A 166 8.93 7.41 -2.41
CA PRO A 166 10.30 7.37 -1.89
C PRO A 166 11.00 8.74 -1.98
N GLU A 167 10.59 9.62 -2.89
CA GLU A 167 11.17 10.97 -3.02
C GLU A 167 10.83 11.88 -1.82
N MET A 168 9.79 11.51 -1.05
CA MET A 168 9.42 12.23 0.16
C MET A 168 10.41 11.99 1.30
N ALA A 169 11.14 10.87 1.28
CA ALA A 169 12.10 10.48 2.32
C ALA A 169 11.49 10.51 3.74
N PHE A 170 10.26 10.01 3.88
CA PHE A 170 9.62 9.87 5.18
C PHE A 170 10.34 8.84 6.05
N THR A 171 10.42 9.12 7.35
CA THR A 171 10.76 8.08 8.33
C THR A 171 9.61 7.07 8.46
N ASP A 172 9.89 5.87 8.97
CA ASP A 172 8.85 4.86 9.23
C ASP A 172 7.72 5.40 10.11
N GLU A 173 8.06 6.19 11.13
CA GLU A 173 7.07 6.82 12.02
C GLU A 173 6.17 7.81 11.25
N GLN A 174 6.76 8.67 10.41
CA GLN A 174 6.01 9.64 9.61
C GLN A 174 5.10 8.93 8.60
N MET A 175 5.61 7.87 7.98
CA MET A 175 4.88 7.06 7.02
C MET A 175 3.67 6.39 7.67
N ILE A 176 3.85 5.73 8.81
CA ILE A 176 2.78 5.04 9.55
C ILE A 176 1.74 6.05 10.05
N LYS A 177 2.17 7.18 10.61
CA LYS A 177 1.26 8.26 11.01
C LYS A 177 0.45 8.78 9.82
N GLY A 178 1.09 8.93 8.67
CA GLY A 178 0.47 9.33 7.42
C GLY A 178 -0.55 8.31 6.90
N PHE A 179 -0.23 7.02 6.96
CA PHE A 179 -1.18 5.96 6.61
C PHE A 179 -2.39 5.95 7.52
N LYS A 180 -2.22 6.00 8.84
CA LYS A 180 -3.35 6.06 9.80
C LYS A 180 -4.28 7.26 9.48
N ALA A 181 -3.72 8.46 9.29
CA ALA A 181 -4.50 9.64 8.91
C ALA A 181 -5.19 9.50 7.52
N SER A 182 -4.54 8.80 6.58
CA SER A 182 -5.14 8.51 5.27
C SER A 182 -6.32 7.57 5.40
N VAL A 183 -6.19 6.54 6.23
CA VAL A 183 -7.26 5.58 6.53
C VAL A 183 -8.45 6.32 7.14
N ASP A 184 -8.26 7.15 8.16
CA ASP A 184 -9.34 7.92 8.77
C ASP A 184 -10.08 8.77 7.74
N THR A 185 -9.32 9.43 6.86
CA THR A 185 -9.89 10.24 5.79
C THR A 185 -10.69 9.38 4.83
N ILE A 186 -10.13 8.27 4.35
CA ILE A 186 -10.79 7.37 3.39
C ILE A 186 -12.07 6.80 3.99
N ILE A 187 -12.00 6.16 5.16
CA ILE A 187 -13.16 5.54 5.81
C ILE A 187 -14.24 6.61 6.04
N SER A 188 -13.87 7.79 6.54
CA SER A 188 -14.81 8.90 6.69
C SER A 188 -15.47 9.30 5.37
N ARG A 189 -14.72 9.36 4.26
CA ARG A 189 -15.29 9.66 2.93
C ARG A 189 -16.26 8.59 2.48
N PHE A 190 -16.00 7.31 2.74
CA PHE A 190 -16.86 6.21 2.33
C PHE A 190 -18.07 5.97 3.26
N SER A 191 -18.16 6.66 4.40
CA SER A 191 -19.24 6.49 5.39
C SER A 191 -20.67 6.82 4.93
N GLY A 192 -20.83 7.47 3.76
CA GLY A 192 -22.15 7.86 3.25
C GLY A 192 -23.02 6.71 2.72
N ASN A 193 -22.46 5.50 2.58
CA ASN A 193 -23.19 4.29 2.22
C ASN A 193 -22.55 3.05 2.89
N GLU A 194 -23.37 2.13 3.41
CA GLU A 194 -22.90 0.96 4.18
C GLU A 194 -22.03 0.00 3.35
N GLU A 195 -22.42 -0.29 2.11
CA GLU A 195 -21.67 -1.21 1.24
C GLU A 195 -20.32 -0.62 0.86
N THR A 196 -20.27 0.66 0.48
CA THR A 196 -19.01 1.31 0.10
C THR A 196 -18.11 1.56 1.31
N HIS A 197 -18.68 1.84 2.49
CA HIS A 197 -17.95 1.91 3.76
C HIS A 197 -17.28 0.58 4.10
N SER A 198 -18.06 -0.51 4.10
CA SER A 198 -17.56 -1.87 4.37
C SER A 198 -16.47 -2.25 3.37
N PHE A 199 -16.68 -1.96 2.09
CA PHE A 199 -15.69 -2.16 1.04
C PHE A 199 -14.36 -1.43 1.33
N ALA A 200 -14.42 -0.14 1.68
CA ALA A 200 -13.21 0.65 1.93
C ALA A 200 -12.39 0.09 3.09
N ILE A 201 -13.04 -0.27 4.20
CA ILE A 201 -12.35 -0.86 5.36
C ILE A 201 -11.68 -2.19 4.97
N ARG A 202 -12.42 -3.11 4.31
CA ARG A 202 -11.90 -4.41 3.88
C ARG A 202 -10.73 -4.27 2.90
N TYR A 203 -10.86 -3.36 1.93
CA TYR A 203 -9.81 -3.11 0.95
C TYR A 203 -8.53 -2.59 1.60
N LEU A 204 -8.65 -1.68 2.59
CA LEU A 204 -7.52 -1.18 3.36
C LEU A 204 -6.89 -2.26 4.25
N GLN A 205 -7.70 -3.05 4.96
CA GLN A 205 -7.22 -4.18 5.77
C GLN A 205 -6.41 -5.16 4.91
N LEU A 206 -6.96 -5.57 3.77
CA LEU A 206 -6.27 -6.46 2.83
C LEU A 206 -4.98 -5.81 2.32
N GLY A 207 -5.05 -4.57 1.84
CA GLY A 207 -3.89 -3.86 1.30
C GLY A 207 -2.73 -3.78 2.30
N PHE A 208 -2.99 -3.32 3.53
CA PHE A 208 -1.95 -3.19 4.56
C PHE A 208 -1.47 -4.55 5.09
N LYS A 209 -2.32 -5.58 5.08
CA LYS A 209 -1.89 -6.96 5.35
C LYS A 209 -0.90 -7.45 4.28
N GLU A 210 -1.23 -7.31 3.00
CA GLU A 210 -0.39 -7.78 1.88
C GLU A 210 0.98 -7.09 1.83
N ILE A 211 1.06 -5.81 2.21
CA ILE A 211 2.33 -5.07 2.25
C ILE A 211 3.03 -5.11 3.62
N GLY A 212 2.54 -5.92 4.57
CA GLY A 212 3.18 -6.13 5.87
C GLY A 212 3.15 -4.93 6.84
N MET A 213 2.21 -4.00 6.66
CA MET A 213 2.06 -2.80 7.50
C MET A 213 1.18 -3.09 8.73
N GLU A 214 1.68 -3.97 9.60
CA GLU A 214 0.90 -4.53 10.71
C GLU A 214 0.41 -3.49 11.72
N GLU A 215 1.18 -2.44 12.00
CA GLU A 215 0.75 -1.38 12.93
C GLU A 215 -0.43 -0.56 12.36
N VAL A 216 -0.46 -0.38 11.04
CA VAL A 216 -1.60 0.28 10.38
C VAL A 216 -2.79 -0.68 10.35
N LEU A 217 -2.58 -1.95 10.01
CA LEU A 217 -3.64 -2.97 10.06
C LEU A 217 -4.29 -3.07 11.45
N GLN A 218 -3.48 -3.14 12.51
CA GLN A 218 -3.95 -3.15 13.89
C GLN A 218 -4.79 -1.92 14.22
N TYR A 219 -4.32 -0.75 13.77
CA TYR A 219 -5.08 0.48 13.95
C TYR A 219 -6.46 0.40 13.29
N ILE A 220 -6.56 -0.14 12.08
CA ILE A 220 -7.84 -0.31 11.40
C ILE A 220 -8.75 -1.27 12.17
N ASP A 221 -8.23 -2.43 12.53
CA ASP A 221 -8.99 -3.47 13.23
C ASP A 221 -9.55 -2.98 14.58
N GLN A 222 -8.77 -2.21 15.33
CA GLN A 222 -9.19 -1.71 16.64
C GLN A 222 -10.19 -0.56 16.57
N ASN A 223 -10.15 0.25 15.51
CA ASN A 223 -10.96 1.48 15.42
C ASN A 223 -12.20 1.34 14.53
N TYR A 224 -12.21 0.41 13.58
CA TYR A 224 -13.25 0.37 12.53
C TYR A 224 -13.89 -1.01 12.32
N ALA A 225 -13.34 -2.08 12.90
CA ALA A 225 -13.85 -3.43 12.61
C ALA A 225 -15.24 -3.72 13.21
N ALA A 226 -15.63 -3.01 14.28
CA ALA A 226 -16.96 -3.13 14.87
C ALA A 226 -18.07 -2.59 13.94
N ASP A 227 -17.72 -1.75 12.97
CA ASP A 227 -18.66 -1.11 12.03
C ASP A 227 -18.94 -1.99 10.79
N GLN A 228 -18.39 -3.21 10.72
CA GLN A 228 -18.51 -4.09 9.56
C GLN A 228 -19.55 -5.18 9.76
N CYS A 229 -20.42 -5.39 8.76
CA CYS A 229 -21.11 -6.66 8.59
C CYS A 229 -20.14 -7.67 7.98
N LEU A 230 -19.55 -8.50 8.84
CA LEU A 230 -18.63 -9.57 8.45
C LEU A 230 -19.38 -10.89 8.32
N ASP A 231 -18.94 -11.72 7.38
CA ASP A 231 -19.33 -13.13 7.41
C ASP A 231 -18.55 -13.87 8.50
N GLU A 232 -18.92 -15.12 8.78
CA GLU A 232 -18.34 -15.90 9.87
C GLU A 232 -16.82 -16.13 9.70
N ALA A 233 -16.35 -16.26 8.45
CA ALA A 233 -14.93 -16.48 8.17
C ALA A 233 -14.12 -15.20 8.41
N ASP A 234 -14.62 -14.07 7.92
CA ASP A 234 -14.00 -12.76 8.10
C ASP A 234 -13.99 -12.33 9.58
N ASP A 235 -15.08 -12.56 10.32
CA ASP A 235 -15.15 -12.28 11.76
C ASP A 235 -14.15 -13.14 12.53
N ASN A 236 -14.08 -14.45 12.27
CA ASN A 236 -13.09 -15.31 12.92
C ASN A 236 -11.66 -14.82 12.64
N ALA A 237 -11.34 -14.50 11.37
CA ALA A 237 -10.03 -13.97 11.01
C ALA A 237 -9.71 -12.65 11.75
N LEU A 238 -10.68 -11.76 11.93
CA LEU A 238 -10.54 -10.55 12.74
C LEU A 238 -10.32 -10.89 14.22
N GLN A 239 -11.13 -11.76 14.81
CA GLN A 239 -10.99 -12.15 16.23
C GLN A 239 -9.63 -12.80 16.52
N VAL A 240 -9.06 -13.55 15.57
CA VAL A 240 -7.70 -14.10 15.70
C VAL A 240 -6.66 -12.97 15.71
N ARG A 241 -6.79 -11.95 14.84
CA ARG A 241 -5.90 -10.78 14.84
C ARG A 241 -6.00 -9.97 16.13
N LEU A 242 -7.22 -9.68 16.60
CA LEU A 242 -7.46 -8.96 17.86
C LEU A 242 -6.87 -9.68 19.07
N ARG A 243 -7.00 -11.01 19.15
CA ARG A 243 -6.32 -11.83 20.17
C ARG A 243 -4.81 -11.74 20.05
N GLY A 244 -4.28 -11.76 18.84
CA GLY A 244 -2.85 -11.61 18.59
C GLY A 244 -2.30 -10.28 19.08
N TYR A 245 -3.02 -9.17 18.87
CA TYR A 245 -2.62 -7.86 19.37
C TYR A 245 -2.53 -7.81 20.89
N GLU A 246 -3.47 -8.45 21.59
CA GLU A 246 -3.45 -8.51 23.05
C GLU A 246 -2.37 -9.46 23.58
N ALA A 247 -2.17 -10.60 22.93
CA ALA A 247 -1.17 -11.58 23.32
C ALA A 247 0.27 -11.12 23.06
N MET A 248 0.47 -10.31 22.00
CA MET A 248 1.77 -9.80 21.56
C MET A 248 1.94 -8.31 21.85
N LYS A 249 1.39 -7.82 22.96
CA LYS A 249 1.67 -6.45 23.44
C LYS A 249 2.98 -6.40 24.24
N PRO A 250 3.67 -5.24 24.31
CA PRO A 250 4.84 -5.09 25.15
C PRO A 250 4.60 -5.52 26.60
N GLY A 251 5.58 -6.21 27.20
CA GLY A 251 5.54 -6.83 28.52
C GLY A 251 4.96 -8.24 28.55
N SER A 252 4.38 -8.75 27.45
CA SER A 252 3.85 -10.12 27.40
C SER A 252 4.97 -11.15 27.32
N ALA A 253 4.84 -12.27 28.02
CA ALA A 253 5.78 -13.38 27.91
C ALA A 253 5.70 -14.00 26.50
N ALA A 254 6.84 -14.15 25.84
CA ALA A 254 6.90 -14.71 24.50
C ALA A 254 6.62 -16.23 24.52
N PRO A 255 5.80 -16.78 23.60
CA PRO A 255 5.61 -18.22 23.51
C PRO A 255 6.95 -18.96 23.32
N ASP A 256 7.19 -20.05 24.06
CA ASP A 256 8.45 -20.78 23.93
C ASP A 256 8.57 -21.43 22.55
N ILE A 257 9.79 -21.42 22.00
CA ILE A 257 10.12 -22.08 20.73
C ILE A 257 11.20 -23.08 21.04
N SER A 258 10.94 -24.36 20.83
CA SER A 258 11.90 -25.44 21.04
C SER A 258 12.43 -25.98 19.72
N TRP A 259 13.73 -26.25 19.64
CA TRP A 259 14.34 -26.82 18.43
C TRP A 259 15.53 -27.73 18.74
N ALA A 260 15.84 -28.58 17.77
CA ALA A 260 17.00 -29.46 17.84
C ALA A 260 18.26 -28.72 17.39
N MET A 261 19.31 -28.82 18.20
CA MET A 261 20.66 -28.37 17.86
C MET A 261 21.32 -29.38 16.90
N PRO A 262 22.42 -28.99 16.20
CA PRO A 262 23.14 -29.90 15.30
C PRO A 262 23.66 -31.19 15.96
N ASP A 263 23.87 -31.17 17.28
CA ASP A 263 24.29 -32.33 18.07
C ASP A 263 23.12 -33.24 18.53
N GLY A 264 21.88 -32.89 18.17
CA GLY A 264 20.67 -33.61 18.53
C GLY A 264 20.09 -33.27 19.91
N SER A 265 20.72 -32.37 20.68
CA SER A 265 20.14 -31.84 21.90
C SER A 265 18.95 -30.93 21.59
N LEU A 266 17.96 -30.88 22.50
CA LEU A 266 16.87 -29.93 22.40
C LEU A 266 17.25 -28.67 23.17
N THR A 267 17.13 -27.52 22.51
CA THR A 267 17.19 -26.20 23.14
C THR A 267 15.86 -25.49 22.98
N GLY A 268 15.70 -24.36 23.67
CA GLY A 268 14.51 -23.53 23.52
C GLY A 268 14.79 -22.05 23.72
N LEU A 269 13.80 -21.21 23.39
CA LEU A 269 13.90 -19.76 23.48
C LEU A 269 14.28 -19.31 24.89
N TYR A 270 13.64 -19.88 25.91
CA TYR A 270 13.92 -19.56 27.30
C TYR A 270 15.27 -20.07 27.82
N GLN A 271 15.95 -20.94 27.06
CA GLN A 271 17.29 -21.41 27.41
C GLN A 271 18.39 -20.48 26.87
N LEU A 272 18.06 -19.58 25.94
CA LEU A 272 18.99 -18.58 25.41
C LEU A 272 19.39 -17.57 26.49
N GLN A 273 20.68 -17.61 26.84
CA GLN A 273 21.30 -16.66 27.76
C GLN A 273 21.75 -15.42 26.97
N ALA A 274 20.85 -14.45 26.83
CA ALA A 274 21.10 -13.17 26.17
C ALA A 274 20.26 -12.07 26.84
N GLU A 275 20.83 -10.87 27.00
CA GLU A 275 20.11 -9.72 27.57
C GLU A 275 18.97 -9.28 26.66
N THR A 276 19.19 -9.34 25.35
CA THR A 276 18.14 -9.09 24.35
C THR A 276 18.09 -10.24 23.35
N THR A 277 16.88 -10.69 23.03
CA THR A 277 16.66 -11.70 21.98
C THR A 277 15.79 -11.12 20.88
N LEU A 278 16.22 -11.21 19.63
CA LEU A 278 15.43 -10.82 18.47
C LEU A 278 14.95 -12.07 17.74
N LEU A 279 13.63 -12.23 17.64
CA LEU A 279 13.02 -13.22 16.77
C LEU A 279 12.72 -12.59 15.41
N VAL A 280 13.10 -13.27 14.34
CA VAL A 280 12.85 -12.80 12.97
C VAL A 280 12.15 -13.88 12.16
N PHE A 281 10.89 -13.64 11.85
CA PHE A 281 10.11 -14.49 10.97
C PHE A 281 10.38 -14.08 9.52
N TRP A 282 10.89 -15.00 8.71
CA TRP A 282 11.33 -14.70 7.34
C TRP A 282 11.13 -15.88 6.39
N ALA A 283 11.26 -15.66 5.09
CA ALA A 283 11.30 -16.73 4.10
C ALA A 283 12.18 -16.37 2.91
N SER A 284 12.72 -17.37 2.21
CA SER A 284 13.63 -17.10 1.08
C SER A 284 12.88 -16.66 -0.18
N TRP A 285 11.59 -16.99 -0.27
CA TRP A 285 10.70 -16.55 -1.34
C TRP A 285 10.13 -15.14 -1.10
N CYS A 286 10.36 -14.55 0.07
CA CYS A 286 9.88 -13.22 0.46
C CYS A 286 10.89 -12.14 -0.01
N PRO A 287 10.56 -11.29 -0.99
CA PRO A 287 11.51 -10.31 -1.54
C PRO A 287 12.03 -9.31 -0.50
N HIS A 288 11.14 -8.79 0.35
CA HIS A 288 11.52 -7.86 1.42
C HIS A 288 12.43 -8.50 2.47
N CYS A 289 12.23 -9.79 2.76
CA CYS A 289 13.10 -10.55 3.65
C CYS A 289 14.52 -10.63 3.07
N MET A 290 14.64 -10.93 1.78
CA MET A 290 15.94 -11.02 1.10
C MET A 290 16.67 -9.68 1.04
N GLU A 291 15.95 -8.55 1.06
CA GLU A 291 16.55 -7.23 1.17
C GLU A 291 17.01 -6.90 2.60
N MET A 292 16.22 -7.29 3.61
CA MET A 292 16.47 -6.91 5.02
C MET A 292 17.44 -7.84 5.75
N MET A 293 17.38 -9.15 5.53
CA MET A 293 18.19 -10.13 6.25
C MET A 293 19.71 -9.88 6.18
N PRO A 294 20.30 -9.46 5.04
CA PRO A 294 21.71 -9.09 4.99
C PRO A 294 22.06 -7.91 5.91
N LYS A 295 21.24 -6.84 5.90
CA LYS A 295 21.42 -5.67 6.75
C LYS A 295 21.33 -6.05 8.24
N LEU A 296 20.36 -6.89 8.57
CA LEU A 296 20.19 -7.41 9.92
C LEU A 296 21.38 -8.26 10.37
N ASN A 297 21.89 -9.16 9.52
CA ASN A 297 23.04 -10.01 9.84
C ASN A 297 24.28 -9.18 10.17
N ASP A 298 24.56 -8.16 9.34
CA ASP A 298 25.70 -7.28 9.51
C ASP A 298 25.59 -6.39 10.76
N TRP A 299 24.38 -5.96 11.09
CA TRP A 299 24.12 -5.20 12.31
C TRP A 299 24.22 -6.08 13.56
N ALA A 300 23.60 -7.26 13.56
CA ALA A 300 23.62 -8.20 14.68
C ALA A 300 25.05 -8.62 15.05
N ALA A 301 25.95 -8.77 14.06
CA ALA A 301 27.37 -9.05 14.27
C ALA A 301 28.10 -8.04 15.18
N ARG A 302 27.55 -6.83 15.32
CA ARG A 302 28.14 -5.72 16.09
C ARG A 302 27.49 -5.53 17.46
N GLN A 303 26.51 -6.35 17.80
CA GLN A 303 25.73 -6.23 19.03
C GLN A 303 26.11 -7.34 20.01
N GLU A 304 26.95 -7.02 20.99
CA GLU A 304 27.49 -8.02 21.94
C GLU A 304 26.41 -8.72 22.78
N ASN A 305 25.33 -8.02 23.10
CA ASN A 305 24.28 -8.49 24.01
C ASN A 305 22.98 -8.92 23.30
N LEU A 306 23.03 -9.06 21.97
CA LEU A 306 21.90 -9.44 21.14
C LEU A 306 22.06 -10.86 20.60
N GLN A 307 21.08 -11.72 20.88
CA GLN A 307 20.94 -13.00 20.20
C GLN A 307 19.81 -12.94 19.19
N VAL A 308 20.08 -13.29 17.92
CA VAL A 308 19.05 -13.37 16.88
C VAL A 308 18.65 -14.84 16.66
N LEU A 309 17.35 -15.11 16.62
CA LEU A 309 16.74 -16.37 16.19
C LEU A 309 15.90 -16.13 14.93
N ALA A 310 16.43 -16.58 13.78
CA ALA A 310 15.80 -16.50 12.49
C ALA A 310 14.86 -17.70 12.26
N ILE A 311 13.56 -17.45 12.33
CA ILE A 311 12.48 -18.42 12.18
C ILE A 311 11.99 -18.40 10.73
N SER A 312 12.30 -19.46 10.00
CA SER A 312 12.05 -19.54 8.57
C SER A 312 10.71 -20.22 8.25
N LEU A 313 9.90 -19.58 7.40
CA LEU A 313 8.64 -20.10 6.86
C LEU A 313 8.81 -20.84 5.52
N ASN A 314 10.02 -21.29 5.20
CA ASN A 314 10.25 -22.09 4.01
C ASN A 314 9.70 -23.51 4.17
N ASN A 315 9.00 -24.02 3.16
CA ASN A 315 8.60 -25.44 3.08
C ASN A 315 9.62 -26.31 2.31
N ASP A 316 10.50 -25.70 1.51
CA ASP A 316 11.53 -26.40 0.74
C ASP A 316 12.88 -26.34 1.46
N SER A 317 13.46 -27.49 1.76
CA SER A 317 14.70 -27.60 2.53
C SER A 317 15.93 -27.10 1.79
N ARG A 318 15.94 -27.19 0.46
CA ARG A 318 17.07 -26.73 -0.36
C ARG A 318 17.09 -25.21 -0.46
N ALA A 319 15.95 -24.60 -0.76
CA ALA A 319 15.78 -23.15 -0.82
C ALA A 319 16.13 -22.52 0.53
N TYR A 320 15.64 -23.12 1.62
CA TYR A 320 16.00 -22.69 2.97
C TYR A 320 17.51 -22.76 3.23
N ALA A 321 18.14 -23.92 3.00
CA ALA A 321 19.56 -24.10 3.29
C ALA A 321 20.44 -23.10 2.53
N SER A 322 20.16 -22.88 1.23
CA SER A 322 20.92 -21.95 0.39
C SER A 322 20.74 -20.47 0.79
N ALA A 323 19.59 -20.12 1.38
CA ALA A 323 19.38 -18.77 1.88
C ALA A 323 19.99 -18.59 3.28
N ALA A 324 19.76 -19.54 4.18
CA ALA A 324 20.18 -19.45 5.58
C ALA A 324 21.70 -19.50 5.77
N GLU A 325 22.44 -20.20 4.89
CA GLU A 325 23.92 -20.27 4.94
C GLU A 325 24.60 -18.89 4.85
N GLN A 326 23.90 -17.88 4.33
CA GLN A 326 24.40 -16.51 4.20
C GLN A 326 24.34 -15.73 5.53
N TYR A 327 23.59 -16.20 6.52
CA TYR A 327 23.27 -15.46 7.76
C TYR A 327 23.86 -16.13 9.00
N ASN A 328 25.18 -16.22 9.05
CA ASN A 328 25.92 -16.97 10.07
C ASN A 328 25.99 -16.32 11.46
N GLN A 329 25.47 -15.09 11.64
CA GLN A 329 25.43 -14.39 12.92
C GLN A 329 24.15 -14.68 13.71
N MET A 330 23.28 -15.54 13.19
CA MET A 330 21.97 -15.85 13.76
C MET A 330 21.84 -17.34 14.06
N LEU A 331 21.04 -17.66 15.07
CA LEU A 331 20.48 -18.99 15.23
C LEU A 331 19.35 -19.17 14.22
N HIS A 332 19.15 -20.40 13.75
CA HIS A 332 18.18 -20.69 12.71
C HIS A 332 17.20 -21.76 13.15
N TYR A 333 15.92 -21.53 12.87
CA TYR A 333 14.84 -22.47 13.09
C TYR A 333 14.00 -22.63 11.82
N ASN A 334 13.68 -23.87 11.46
CA ASN A 334 12.71 -24.18 10.42
C ASN A 334 12.13 -25.58 10.66
N ASP A 335 10.80 -25.69 10.63
CA ASP A 335 10.05 -26.94 10.78
C ASP A 335 9.43 -27.43 9.46
N PHE A 336 9.70 -26.74 8.36
CA PHE A 336 9.15 -26.91 7.02
C PHE A 336 7.62 -26.84 6.91
N GLN A 337 6.92 -26.32 7.93
CA GLN A 337 5.46 -26.17 7.92
C GLN A 337 5.01 -24.82 7.36
N GLY A 338 5.93 -23.87 7.16
CA GLY A 338 5.62 -22.56 6.58
C GLY A 338 4.59 -21.82 7.43
N TRP A 339 3.49 -21.36 6.82
CA TRP A 339 2.40 -20.68 7.53
C TRP A 339 1.70 -21.56 8.57
N GLU A 340 1.81 -22.89 8.46
CA GLU A 340 1.20 -23.82 9.41
C GLU A 340 2.05 -24.08 10.66
N SER A 341 3.29 -23.55 10.68
CA SER A 341 4.24 -23.69 11.77
C SER A 341 3.66 -23.22 13.12
N GLN A 342 3.97 -23.96 14.19
CA GLN A 342 3.47 -23.63 15.53
C GLN A 342 3.95 -22.23 16.00
N PRO A 343 5.25 -21.88 15.93
CA PRO A 343 5.70 -20.53 16.21
C PRO A 343 4.99 -19.44 15.39
N VAL A 344 4.69 -19.67 14.11
CA VAL A 344 3.98 -18.69 13.27
C VAL A 344 2.58 -18.40 13.83
N LYS A 345 1.87 -19.44 14.26
CA LYS A 345 0.52 -19.32 14.84
C LYS A 345 0.54 -18.69 16.23
N GLU A 346 1.46 -19.14 17.09
CA GLU A 346 1.55 -18.67 18.47
C GLU A 346 2.00 -17.21 18.57
N TYR A 347 2.84 -16.76 17.65
CA TYR A 347 3.26 -15.35 17.54
C TYR A 347 2.33 -14.51 16.67
N PHE A 348 1.26 -15.08 16.10
CA PHE A 348 0.30 -14.36 15.25
C PHE A 348 0.98 -13.61 14.10
N VAL A 349 1.83 -14.32 13.36
CA VAL A 349 2.58 -13.77 12.21
C VAL A 349 1.70 -13.85 10.95
N TYR A 350 1.42 -12.69 10.34
CA TYR A 350 0.58 -12.58 9.15
C TYR A 350 1.32 -12.10 7.89
N GLY A 351 2.56 -11.68 8.06
CA GLY A 351 3.43 -11.20 7.00
C GLY A 351 4.87 -11.50 7.34
N THR A 352 5.75 -11.42 6.34
CA THR A 352 7.19 -11.52 6.55
C THR A 352 7.91 -10.38 5.82
N PRO A 353 8.98 -9.81 6.40
CA PRO A 353 9.51 -10.18 7.70
C PRO A 353 8.71 -9.56 8.86
N SER A 354 8.72 -10.26 9.99
CA SER A 354 8.23 -9.73 11.27
C SER A 354 9.30 -9.91 12.34
N PHE A 355 9.52 -8.86 13.11
CA PHE A 355 10.56 -8.78 14.13
C PHE A 355 9.91 -8.67 15.52
N TYR A 356 10.34 -9.51 16.45
CA TYR A 356 9.92 -9.45 17.85
C TYR A 356 11.16 -9.30 18.72
N LEU A 357 11.30 -8.15 19.37
CA LEU A 357 12.41 -7.88 20.27
C LEU A 357 12.00 -8.24 21.70
N LEU A 358 12.79 -9.04 22.38
CA LEU A 358 12.52 -9.57 23.71
C LEU A 358 13.60 -9.17 24.71
N ASP A 359 13.22 -8.97 25.97
CA ASP A 359 14.17 -8.77 27.06
C ASP A 359 14.82 -10.09 27.54
N ALA A 360 15.64 -9.99 28.60
CA ALA A 360 16.38 -11.11 29.17
C ALA A 360 15.44 -12.24 29.66
N ASP A 361 14.28 -11.87 30.21
CA ASP A 361 13.23 -12.77 30.69
C ASP A 361 12.28 -13.23 29.59
N LYS A 362 12.56 -12.87 28.33
CA LYS A 362 11.77 -13.18 27.14
C LYS A 362 10.37 -12.55 27.16
N HIS A 363 10.21 -11.40 27.81
CA HIS A 363 9.04 -10.57 27.60
C HIS A 363 9.23 -9.69 26.36
N LEU A 364 8.14 -9.49 25.62
CA LEU A 364 8.14 -8.69 24.40
C LEU A 364 8.41 -7.22 24.72
N LEU A 365 9.43 -6.64 24.10
CA LEU A 365 9.71 -5.20 24.16
C LEU A 365 8.99 -4.45 23.04
N GLY A 366 8.93 -5.05 21.86
CA GLY A 366 8.29 -4.44 20.70
C GLY A 366 8.20 -5.39 19.52
N LYS A 367 7.29 -5.04 18.61
CA LYS A 367 7.05 -5.73 17.34
C LYS A 367 7.27 -4.76 16.18
N PHE A 368 7.96 -5.20 15.14
CA PHE A 368 8.32 -4.36 13.99
C PHE A 368 8.16 -5.12 12.68
N SER A 369 7.87 -4.39 11.60
CA SER A 369 7.87 -4.89 10.22
C SER A 369 9.03 -4.36 9.37
N GLY A 370 9.78 -3.37 9.89
CA GLY A 370 10.93 -2.74 9.23
C GLY A 370 12.18 -2.81 10.09
N PHE A 371 13.32 -3.04 9.44
CA PHE A 371 14.63 -3.14 10.11
C PHE A 371 15.10 -1.81 10.71
N ASP A 372 14.88 -0.68 10.03
CA ASP A 372 15.38 0.61 10.50
C ASP A 372 14.69 1.02 11.81
N ARG A 373 13.36 0.91 11.90
CA ARG A 373 12.66 1.15 13.16
C ARG A 373 13.03 0.19 14.28
N LEU A 374 13.23 -1.09 13.98
CA LEU A 374 13.72 -2.06 14.96
C LEU A 374 15.07 -1.61 15.53
N LYS A 375 15.99 -1.23 14.63
CA LYS A 375 17.32 -0.78 15.00
C LYS A 375 17.25 0.49 15.85
N ASP A 376 16.51 1.50 15.41
CA ASP A 376 16.38 2.77 16.15
C ASP A 376 15.84 2.51 17.56
N PHE A 377 14.78 1.70 17.69
CA PHE A 377 14.22 1.32 18.99
C PHE A 377 15.24 0.59 19.89
N TYR A 378 16.06 -0.29 19.32
CA TYR A 378 17.07 -1.02 20.07
C TYR A 378 18.19 -0.09 20.56
N GLU A 379 18.68 0.82 19.71
CA GLU A 379 19.75 1.76 20.08
C GLU A 379 19.26 2.79 21.11
N GLU A 380 18.04 3.31 20.97
CA GLU A 380 17.42 4.22 21.96
C GLU A 380 17.34 3.61 23.36
N ARG A 381 17.14 2.29 23.46
CA ARG A 381 17.11 1.60 24.75
C ARG A 381 18.48 1.48 25.39
N LYS A 382 19.53 1.26 24.60
CA LYS A 382 20.91 1.19 25.11
C LYS A 382 21.30 2.51 25.77
N ASP A 383 20.96 3.63 25.14
CA ASP A 383 21.25 4.98 25.65
C ASP A 383 20.53 5.30 26.98
N VAL A 384 19.48 4.55 27.34
CA VAL A 384 18.72 4.74 28.59
C VAL A 384 19.25 3.83 29.72
N GLU A 385 19.90 2.72 29.37
CA GLU A 385 20.45 1.75 30.32
C GLU A 385 21.92 2.04 30.70
N GLU A 386 22.65 2.85 29.91
CA GLU A 386 23.96 3.46 30.21
C GLU A 386 23.86 4.78 30.99
#